data_AF-A0A7W7AKJ5-F1
#
_entry.id   AF-A0A7W7AKJ5-F1
#
_cell.length_a   1.000
_cell.length_b   1.000
_cell.length_c   1.000
_cell.angle_alpha   90.00
_cell.angle_beta   90.00
_cell.angle_gamma   90.00
#
_symmetry.space_group_name_H-M   'P 1'
#
loop_
_entity.id
_entity.type
_entity.pdbx_description
1 polymer ?
#
loop_
_entity_poly.entity_id
_entity_poly.type
_entity_poly.pdbx_seq_one_letter_code
_entity_poly.pdbx_strand_id
1 'polypeptide(L)'
;MFDIAPTELMLVAIVALVVIGPKDLPKAMRVVGYWVGRARGVARQFRSGFDQMVREAELEEMEKRWAAENERIMREHPAPPAADPVSPEPGHGAVPHDDGSGHPAPVMVEKPEVAPAETSVPGKSEGAAS
;
A
#
# COMPACT_ATOMS: atom_id res chain seq x y z
N MET A 1 -1.56 -7.48 -35.78
CA MET A 1 -2.40 -6.62 -36.66
C MET A 1 -2.27 -5.12 -36.39
N PHE A 2 -1.31 -4.68 -35.58
CA PHE A 2 -0.91 -3.27 -35.49
C PHE A 2 0.59 -3.21 -35.75
N ASP A 3 0.96 -3.29 -37.02
CA ASP A 3 2.33 -3.01 -37.46
C ASP A 3 2.39 -1.52 -37.75
N ILE A 4 2.44 -0.71 -36.68
CA ILE A 4 2.73 0.72 -36.82
C ILE A 4 4.23 0.80 -37.04
N ALA A 5 4.67 0.53 -38.27
CA ALA A 5 6.06 0.73 -38.59
C ALA A 5 6.36 2.24 -38.57
N PRO A 6 7.63 2.62 -38.41
CA PRO A 6 8.04 4.02 -38.42
C PRO A 6 7.54 4.77 -39.67
N THR A 7 7.37 4.07 -40.78
CA THR A 7 6.87 4.62 -42.05
C THR A 7 5.41 5.05 -41.98
N GLU A 8 4.50 4.24 -41.43
CA GLU A 8 3.09 4.64 -41.26
C GLU A 8 2.97 5.84 -40.34
N LEU A 9 3.77 5.90 -39.27
CA LEU A 9 3.79 7.02 -38.36
C LEU A 9 4.27 8.30 -39.06
N MET A 10 5.29 8.20 -39.93
CA MET A 10 5.75 9.32 -40.76
C MET A 10 4.69 9.78 -41.76
N LEU A 11 3.97 8.86 -42.40
CA LEU A 11 2.86 9.19 -43.31
C LEU A 11 1.76 9.96 -42.56
N VAL A 12 1.35 9.48 -41.38
CA VAL A 12 0.35 10.16 -40.54
C VAL A 12 0.84 11.54 -40.12
N ALA A 13 2.12 11.69 -39.76
CA ALA A 13 2.69 12.99 -39.40
C ALA A 13 2.63 13.98 -40.58
N ILE A 14 2.95 13.55 -41.80
CA ILE A 14 2.83 14.38 -43.00
C ILE A 14 1.37 14.78 -43.25
N VAL A 15 0.44 13.83 -43.19
CA VAL A 15 -0.99 14.11 -43.37
C VAL A 15 -1.49 15.10 -42.31
N ALA A 16 -1.11 14.91 -41.05
CA ALA A 16 -1.46 15.82 -39.96
C ALA A 16 -0.91 17.25 -40.22
N LEU A 17 0.33 17.38 -40.72
CA LEU A 17 0.91 18.67 -41.08
C LEU A 17 0.16 19.34 -42.22
N VAL A 18 -0.34 18.60 -43.20
CA VAL A 18 -1.12 19.15 -44.32
C VAL A 18 -2.52 19.57 -43.89
N VAL A 19 -3.21 18.74 -43.10
CA VAL A 19 -4.60 18.98 -42.70
C VAL A 19 -4.71 20.07 -41.63
N ILE A 20 -3.86 20.00 -40.61
CA ILE A 20 -3.88 20.95 -39.47
C ILE A 20 -3.01 22.18 -39.79
N GLY A 21 -1.94 21.99 -40.57
CA GLY A 21 -0.94 23.02 -40.81
C GLY A 21 0.23 22.95 -39.81
N PRO A 22 1.48 23.21 -40.25
CA PRO A 22 2.67 23.12 -39.40
C PRO A 22 2.70 24.14 -38.26
N LYS A 23 1.98 25.27 -38.39
CA LYS A 23 1.92 26.32 -37.37
C LYS A 23 0.89 26.04 -36.28
N ASP A 24 -0.12 25.24 -36.58
CA ASP A 24 -1.22 24.94 -35.66
C ASP A 24 -1.06 23.57 -34.98
N LEU A 25 -0.29 22.65 -35.58
CA LEU A 25 0.09 21.39 -34.93
C LEU A 25 0.73 21.59 -33.55
N PRO A 26 1.68 22.53 -33.32
CA PRO A 26 2.24 22.79 -32.00
C PRO A 26 1.20 23.31 -30.99
N LYS A 27 0.17 24.02 -31.44
CA LYS A 27 -0.92 24.47 -30.57
C LYS A 27 -1.84 23.29 -30.23
N ALA A 28 -2.20 22.46 -31.22
CA ALA A 28 -3.02 21.27 -31.04
C ALA A 28 -2.37 20.26 -30.08
N MET A 29 -1.06 20.00 -30.22
CA MET A 29 -0.32 19.13 -29.31
C MET A 29 -0.35 19.62 -27.86
N ARG A 30 -0.30 20.94 -27.63
CA ARG A 30 -0.42 21.51 -26.27
C ARG A 30 -1.80 21.27 -25.68
N VAL A 31 -2.86 21.43 -26.48
CA VAL A 31 -4.24 21.18 -26.04
C VAL A 31 -4.42 19.70 -25.71
N VAL A 32 -4.07 18.81 -26.63
CA VAL A 32 -4.15 17.35 -26.42
C VAL A 32 -3.30 16.94 -25.21
N GLY A 33 -2.07 17.43 -25.12
CA GLY A 33 -1.17 17.15 -24.00
C GLY A 33 -1.73 17.62 -22.65
N TYR A 34 -2.37 18.80 -22.61
CA TYR A 34 -3.05 19.29 -21.41
C TYR A 34 -4.19 18.36 -20.97
N TRP A 35 -5.04 17.96 -21.92
CA TRP A 35 -6.15 17.03 -21.64
C TRP A 35 -5.67 15.66 -21.17
N VAL A 36 -4.68 15.08 -21.86
CA VAL A 36 -4.06 13.82 -21.49
C VAL A 36 -3.39 13.91 -20.12
N GLY A 37 -2.68 15.01 -19.85
CA GLY A 37 -2.04 15.27 -18.56
C GLY A 37 -3.05 15.34 -17.41
N ARG A 38 -4.17 16.04 -17.62
CA ARG A 38 -5.27 16.13 -16.67
C ARG A 38 -5.91 14.76 -16.44
N ALA A 39 -6.22 14.02 -17.50
CA ALA A 39 -6.77 12.66 -17.41
C ALA A 39 -5.81 11.73 -16.65
N ARG A 40 -4.50 11.84 -16.87
CA ARG A 40 -3.51 11.04 -16.15
C ARG A 40 -3.33 11.45 -14.69
N GLY A 41 -3.52 12.72 -14.35
CA GLY A 41 -3.61 13.17 -12.96
C GLY A 41 -4.81 12.54 -12.25
N VAL A 42 -5.98 12.62 -12.87
CA VAL A 42 -7.23 12.04 -12.39
C VAL A 42 -7.13 10.51 -12.25
N ALA A 43 -6.57 9.82 -13.25
CA ALA A 43 -6.34 8.37 -13.20
C ALA A 43 -5.41 7.95 -12.06
N ARG A 44 -4.42 8.79 -11.67
CA ARG A 44 -3.54 8.50 -10.52
C ARG A 44 -4.32 8.54 -9.20
N GLN A 45 -5.22 9.52 -9.02
CA GLN A 45 -6.12 9.58 -7.86
C GLN A 45 -7.14 8.44 -7.84
N PHE A 46 -7.67 8.06 -9.00
CA PHE A 46 -8.54 6.89 -9.10
C PHE A 46 -7.78 5.61 -8.80
N ARG A 47 -6.51 5.48 -9.21
CA ARG A 47 -5.72 4.30 -8.88
C ARG A 47 -5.55 4.15 -7.36
N SER A 48 -5.23 5.22 -6.65
CA SER A 48 -5.13 5.17 -5.19
C SER A 48 -6.45 4.86 -4.49
N GLY A 49 -7.58 5.42 -4.98
CA GLY A 49 -8.90 5.13 -4.43
C GLY A 49 -9.41 3.74 -4.79
N PHE A 50 -9.13 3.26 -5.99
CA PHE A 50 -9.46 1.93 -6.45
C PHE A 50 -8.63 0.86 -5.74
N ASP A 51 -7.34 1.08 -5.54
CA ASP A 51 -6.50 0.14 -4.78
C ASP A 51 -6.97 0.04 -3.31
N GLN A 52 -7.53 1.12 -2.72
CA GLN A 52 -8.21 1.07 -1.42
C GLN A 52 -9.53 0.28 -1.46
N MET A 53 -10.40 0.58 -2.42
CA MET A 53 -11.67 -0.15 -2.59
C MET A 53 -11.47 -1.63 -2.88
N VAL A 54 -10.46 -1.98 -3.70
CA VAL A 54 -10.10 -3.37 -3.97
C VAL A 54 -9.57 -4.03 -2.72
N ARG A 55 -8.74 -3.36 -1.92
CA ARG A 55 -8.30 -3.91 -0.63
C ARG A 55 -9.48 -4.19 0.28
N GLU A 56 -10.45 -3.29 0.31
CA GLU A 56 -11.67 -3.41 1.13
C GLU A 56 -12.58 -4.53 0.62
N ALA A 57 -12.73 -4.67 -0.70
CA ALA A 57 -13.46 -5.78 -1.32
C ALA A 57 -12.76 -7.14 -1.14
N GLU A 58 -11.42 -7.18 -1.20
CA GLU A 58 -10.64 -8.39 -0.87
C GLU A 58 -10.81 -8.78 0.61
N LEU A 59 -10.90 -7.80 1.52
CA LEU A 59 -11.15 -8.04 2.94
C LEU A 59 -12.57 -8.57 3.18
N GLU A 60 -13.58 -8.00 2.54
CA GLU A 60 -14.97 -8.46 2.65
C GLU A 60 -15.13 -9.91 2.11
N GLU A 61 -14.46 -10.24 0.99
CA GLU A 61 -14.43 -11.62 0.50
C GLU A 61 -13.68 -12.58 1.43
N MET A 62 -12.56 -12.14 2.02
CA MET A 62 -11.78 -12.95 2.97
C MET A 62 -12.59 -13.24 4.24
N GLU A 63 -13.28 -12.25 4.79
CA GLU A 63 -14.12 -12.40 5.98
C GLU A 63 -15.29 -13.36 5.73
N LYS A 64 -15.91 -13.28 4.56
CA LYS A 64 -16.99 -14.18 4.15
C LYS A 64 -16.51 -15.63 3.99
N ARG A 65 -15.32 -15.84 3.44
CA ARG A 65 -14.68 -17.16 3.34
C ARG A 65 -14.32 -17.71 4.71
N TRP A 66 -13.78 -16.87 5.59
CA TRP A 66 -13.44 -17.25 6.96
C TRP A 66 -14.68 -17.63 7.78
N ALA A 67 -15.76 -16.84 7.68
CA ALA A 67 -17.02 -17.13 8.35
C ALA A 67 -17.64 -18.45 7.87
N ALA A 68 -17.64 -18.70 6.55
CA ALA A 68 -18.15 -19.94 5.98
C ALA A 68 -17.31 -21.16 6.39
N GLU A 69 -15.98 -21.03 6.44
CA GLU A 69 -15.09 -22.10 6.90
C GLU A 69 -15.27 -22.37 8.40
N ASN A 70 -15.36 -21.31 9.23
CA ASN A 70 -15.59 -21.43 10.67
C ASN A 70 -16.93 -22.11 10.98
N GLU A 71 -17.99 -21.77 10.24
CA GLU A 71 -19.29 -22.46 10.35
C GLU A 71 -19.18 -23.94 9.97
N ARG A 72 -18.38 -24.27 8.95
CA ARG A 72 -18.14 -25.66 8.55
C ARG A 72 -17.40 -26.43 9.63
N ILE A 73 -16.35 -25.85 10.21
CA ILE A 73 -15.59 -26.43 11.32
C ILE A 73 -16.49 -26.66 12.54
N MET A 74 -17.34 -25.70 12.92
CA MET A 74 -18.28 -25.85 14.04
C MET A 74 -19.35 -26.93 13.80
N ARG A 75 -19.74 -27.15 12.54
CA ARG A 75 -20.67 -28.22 12.15
C ARG A 75 -20.01 -29.60 12.16
N GLU A 76 -18.75 -29.68 11.70
CA GLU A 76 -17.98 -30.93 11.62
C GLU A 76 -17.38 -31.33 12.98
N HIS A 77 -17.08 -30.36 13.84
CA HIS A 77 -16.59 -30.53 15.20
C HIS A 77 -17.52 -29.81 16.20
N PRO A 78 -18.66 -30.41 16.57
CA PRO A 78 -19.45 -29.89 17.67
C PRO A 78 -18.56 -29.83 18.91
N ALA A 79 -18.50 -28.66 19.55
CA ALA A 79 -17.69 -28.47 20.74
C ALA A 79 -18.03 -29.60 21.74
N PRO A 80 -17.05 -30.41 22.16
CA PRO A 80 -17.31 -31.38 23.21
C PRO A 80 -17.84 -30.60 24.42
N PRO A 81 -18.85 -31.15 25.14
CA PRO A 81 -19.34 -30.51 26.35
C PRO A 81 -18.13 -30.20 27.22
N ALA A 82 -18.05 -28.96 27.69
CA ALA A 82 -16.93 -28.42 28.46
C ALA A 82 -16.40 -29.50 29.40
N ALA A 83 -15.25 -30.08 29.04
CA ALA A 83 -14.60 -31.06 29.89
C ALA A 83 -14.35 -30.36 31.23
N ASP A 84 -14.80 -31.02 32.29
CA ASP A 84 -14.77 -30.52 33.65
C ASP A 84 -13.42 -29.83 33.95
N PRO A 85 -13.41 -28.69 34.68
CA PRO A 85 -12.18 -28.00 35.01
C PRO A 85 -11.27 -28.99 35.73
N VAL A 86 -10.16 -29.37 35.08
CA VAL A 86 -9.15 -30.22 35.69
C VAL A 86 -8.52 -29.40 36.82
N SER A 87 -9.00 -29.67 38.04
CA SER A 87 -8.39 -29.17 39.27
C SER A 87 -6.92 -29.58 39.29
N PRO A 88 -5.97 -28.66 39.53
CA PRO A 88 -4.58 -29.04 39.69
C PRO A 88 -4.43 -29.85 40.99
N GLU A 89 -4.16 -31.15 40.87
CA GLU A 89 -3.80 -32.01 41.99
C GLU A 89 -2.46 -31.58 42.62
N PRO A 90 -2.36 -31.53 43.96
CA PRO A 90 -1.17 -31.07 44.64
C PRO A 90 -0.14 -32.21 44.78
N GLY A 91 1.06 -31.93 44.29
CA GLY A 91 2.27 -32.64 44.68
C GLY A 91 2.74 -33.61 43.62
N HIS A 92 3.92 -33.33 43.06
CA HIS A 92 5.02 -34.28 42.97
C HIS A 92 6.32 -33.49 42.85
N GLY A 93 7.17 -33.64 43.87
CA GLY A 93 8.63 -33.64 43.78
C GLY A 93 9.33 -32.43 43.18
N ALA A 94 9.90 -31.61 44.06
CA ALA A 94 10.98 -30.71 43.70
C ALA A 94 12.12 -31.47 43.00
N VAL A 95 12.46 -31.08 41.78
CA VAL A 95 13.72 -31.44 41.13
C VAL A 95 14.48 -30.14 40.87
N PRO A 96 15.64 -29.91 41.50
CA PRO A 96 16.47 -28.76 41.18
C PRO A 96 17.07 -28.95 39.79
N HIS A 97 16.74 -28.08 38.83
CA HIS A 97 17.51 -27.93 37.60
C HIS A 97 18.43 -26.73 37.76
N ASP A 98 19.70 -27.03 38.03
CA ASP A 98 20.85 -26.13 37.84
C ASP A 98 21.66 -26.71 36.69
N ASP A 99 21.67 -26.01 35.55
CA ASP A 99 22.73 -26.13 34.55
C ASP A 99 22.54 -25.14 33.39
N GLY A 100 23.51 -24.23 33.29
CA GLY A 100 23.53 -23.15 32.32
C GLY A 100 23.52 -23.63 30.87
N SER A 101 22.52 -23.18 30.13
CA SER A 101 22.57 -23.08 28.67
C SER A 101 21.85 -21.80 28.24
N GLY A 102 22.63 -20.89 27.66
CA GLY A 102 22.26 -19.53 27.35
C GLY A 102 21.13 -19.42 26.34
N HIS A 103 19.93 -19.14 26.84
CA HIS A 103 18.91 -18.46 26.06
C HIS A 103 19.14 -16.96 26.22
N PRO A 104 19.64 -16.22 25.21
CA PRO A 104 19.60 -14.77 25.29
C PRO A 104 18.13 -14.36 25.36
N ALA A 105 17.77 -13.61 26.41
CA ALA A 105 16.47 -12.97 26.53
C ALA A 105 16.15 -12.23 25.21
N PRO A 106 14.89 -12.25 24.73
CA PRO A 106 14.54 -11.57 23.49
C PRO A 106 14.94 -10.10 23.59
N VAL A 107 15.85 -9.67 22.71
CA VAL A 107 16.32 -8.28 22.64
C VAL A 107 15.18 -7.45 22.08
N MET A 108 14.54 -6.67 22.95
CA MET A 108 13.54 -5.68 22.56
C MET A 108 14.26 -4.58 21.76
N VAL A 109 14.07 -4.55 20.43
CA VAL A 109 14.57 -3.45 19.60
C VAL A 109 13.71 -2.22 19.92
N GLU A 110 14.37 -1.15 20.36
CA GLU A 110 13.73 0.12 20.71
C GLU A 110 13.01 0.70 19.48
N LYS A 111 11.77 1.15 19.69
CA LYS A 111 10.92 1.71 18.64
C LYS A 111 11.60 2.97 18.07
N PRO A 112 11.83 3.06 16.75
CA PRO A 112 12.52 4.22 16.19
C PRO A 112 11.68 5.49 16.43
N GLU A 113 12.23 6.41 17.22
CA GLU A 113 11.65 7.72 17.46
C GLU A 113 11.89 8.59 16.23
N VAL A 114 10.81 8.92 15.51
CA VAL A 114 10.85 9.83 14.37
C VAL A 114 10.89 11.25 14.92
N ALA A 115 12.09 11.83 15.00
CA ALA A 115 12.24 13.24 15.32
C ALA A 115 11.59 14.11 14.22
N PRO A 116 10.70 15.06 14.57
CA PRO A 116 10.15 15.99 13.60
C PRO A 116 11.27 16.86 13.02
N ALA A 117 11.32 16.94 11.70
CA ALA A 117 12.30 17.75 10.97
C ALA A 117 12.26 19.20 11.46
N GLU A 118 13.40 19.69 11.95
CA GLU A 118 13.58 21.09 12.29
C GLU A 118 13.32 21.95 11.06
N THR A 119 12.19 22.65 11.08
CA THR A 119 11.89 23.73 10.15
C THR A 119 12.94 24.82 10.34
N SER A 120 13.83 24.96 9.37
CA SER A 120 14.75 26.09 9.28
C SER A 120 13.94 27.39 9.11
N VAL A 121 13.85 28.14 10.20
CA VAL A 121 13.30 29.50 10.23
C VAL A 121 14.31 30.41 9.53
N PRO A 122 13.94 31.19 8.49
CA PRO A 122 14.82 32.22 7.98
C PRO A 122 14.86 33.37 8.99
N GLY A 123 16.02 33.54 9.61
CA GLY A 123 16.30 34.63 10.54
C GLY A 123 16.18 35.99 9.88
N LYS A 124 15.21 36.76 10.38
CA LYS A 124 15.02 38.20 10.23
C LYS A 124 16.30 38.93 10.65
N SER A 125 17.00 39.59 9.72
CA SER A 125 18.00 40.61 10.05
C SER A 125 17.30 41.95 10.26
N GLU A 126 17.01 42.25 11.53
CA GLU A 126 16.65 43.58 12.01
C GLU A 126 17.94 44.39 12.25
N GLY A 127 17.84 45.70 12.04
CA GLY A 127 18.98 46.60 11.87
C GLY A 127 19.73 47.04 13.15
N ALA A 128 20.83 47.75 12.91
CA ALA A 128 21.52 48.65 13.83
C ALA A 128 22.15 49.75 12.94
N ALA A 129 21.63 50.97 12.91
CA ALA A 129 21.93 52.05 13.86
C ALA A 129 23.37 52.59 13.74
N SER A 130 23.57 53.61 12.89
CA SER A 130 24.24 54.90 13.17
C SER A 130 24.37 55.72 11.91
#